data_AF-A0A0P8C9C9-F1
#
_entry.id   AF-A0A0P8C9C9-F1
#
_cell.length_a   1.000
_cell.length_b   1.000
_cell.length_c   1.000
_cell.angle_alpha   90.00
_cell.angle_beta   90.00
_cell.angle_gamma   90.00
#
_symmetry.space_group_name_H-M   'P 1'
#
loop_
_entity.id
_entity.type
_entity.pdbx_description
1 polymer ?
#
loop_
_entity_poly.entity_id
_entity_poly.type
_entity_poly.pdbx_seq_one_letter_code
_entity_poly.pdbx_strand_id
1 'polypeptide(L)'
;QAMQIVKMSIDAYKMRDKSKVHIPKYKSEVMAGFSVESCKAALGGTWNPLIDAIKAGSVKGIVAVVGCTTAKTKHDTVSVKLSRELIKRNILVINAGCVSSAIQIEGLMKPEAADQAGEGLKAVCRSLHIPPCLNYGSCVDIGRIGVAVTEIAAALGVDPSALPVAASAPEYLEQKAVADGAFAVAFGLLLHLAPVPPVTGAPLVAKVLTNDVESLTGGKVLVELDPVKAADAIEAHINTKRKALGLPV
;
A
#
# COMPACT_ATOMS: atom_id res chain seq x y z
N GLN A 1 -2.78 -25.76 25.68
CA GLN A 1 -1.95 -24.53 25.75
C GLN A 1 -2.78 -23.23 25.69
N ALA A 2 -3.56 -22.94 24.63
CA ALA A 2 -4.30 -21.67 24.51
C ALA A 2 -5.21 -21.33 25.73
N MET A 3 -6.00 -22.28 26.21
CA MET A 3 -6.85 -22.09 27.41
C MET A 3 -6.06 -21.72 28.66
N GLN A 4 -4.84 -22.24 28.81
CA GLN A 4 -3.98 -21.94 29.95
C GLN A 4 -3.49 -20.50 29.89
N ILE A 5 -3.11 -20.01 28.70
CA ILE A 5 -2.69 -18.62 28.50
C ILE A 5 -3.85 -17.67 28.82
N VAL A 6 -5.07 -17.98 28.39
CA VAL A 6 -6.26 -17.16 28.72
C VAL A 6 -6.52 -17.14 30.22
N LYS A 7 -6.40 -18.28 30.92
CA LYS A 7 -6.51 -18.33 32.38
C LYS A 7 -5.47 -17.44 33.05
N MET A 8 -4.21 -17.49 32.60
CA MET A 8 -3.14 -16.61 33.09
C MET A 8 -3.47 -15.12 32.87
N SER A 9 -4.05 -14.75 31.72
CA SER A 9 -4.50 -13.37 31.47
C SER A 9 -5.64 -12.92 32.40
N ILE A 10 -6.59 -13.80 32.70
CA ILE A 10 -7.67 -13.54 33.67
C ILE A 10 -7.10 -13.33 35.07
N ASP A 11 -6.13 -14.15 35.48
CA ASP A 11 -5.48 -13.99 36.79
C ASP A 11 -4.63 -12.71 36.84
N ALA A 12 -3.93 -12.35 35.76
CA ALA A 12 -3.22 -11.09 35.65
C ALA A 12 -4.14 -9.85 35.70
N TYR A 13 -5.36 -9.93 35.14
CA TYR A 13 -6.35 -8.86 35.21
C TYR A 13 -6.69 -8.47 36.65
N LYS A 14 -6.79 -9.45 37.57
CA LYS A 14 -7.08 -9.24 38.99
C LYS A 14 -5.99 -8.43 39.71
N MET A 15 -4.76 -8.47 39.21
CA MET A 15 -3.60 -7.77 39.77
C MET A 15 -3.40 -6.35 39.23
N ARG A 16 -4.29 -5.85 38.36
CA ARG A 16 -4.15 -4.55 37.71
C ARG A 16 -4.35 -3.39 38.70
N ASP A 17 -3.33 -2.54 38.84
CA ASP A 17 -3.42 -1.27 39.57
C ASP A 17 -4.30 -0.27 38.81
N LYS A 18 -5.54 -0.09 39.27
CA LYS A 18 -6.52 0.79 38.62
C LYS A 18 -6.10 2.26 38.59
N SER A 19 -5.25 2.70 39.52
CA SER A 19 -4.79 4.10 39.59
C SER A 19 -3.87 4.49 38.43
N LYS A 20 -3.25 3.50 37.78
CA LYS A 20 -2.30 3.68 36.67
C LYS A 20 -2.94 3.47 35.29
N VAL A 21 -4.24 3.17 35.22
CA VAL A 21 -4.92 2.86 33.96
C VAL A 21 -5.26 4.16 33.24
N HIS A 22 -4.63 4.36 32.07
CA HIS A 22 -5.02 5.39 31.11
C HIS A 22 -5.24 4.75 29.74
N ILE A 23 -6.50 4.70 29.29
CA ILE A 23 -6.86 4.22 27.95
C ILE A 23 -7.21 5.44 27.10
N PRO A 24 -6.43 5.75 26.04
CA PRO A 24 -6.78 6.82 25.12
C PRO A 24 -8.19 6.63 24.56
N LYS A 25 -8.98 7.71 24.52
CA LYS A 25 -10.38 7.65 24.06
C LYS A 25 -10.53 7.45 22.55
N TYR A 26 -9.49 7.79 21.80
CA TYR A 26 -9.53 7.75 20.35
C TYR A 26 -9.65 6.31 19.86
N LYS A 27 -10.65 6.08 19.01
CA LYS A 27 -10.87 4.83 18.30
C LYS A 27 -11.39 5.16 16.90
N SER A 28 -11.14 4.26 15.96
CA SER A 28 -11.56 4.40 14.59
C SER A 28 -12.25 3.12 14.14
N GLU A 29 -13.38 3.26 13.45
CA GLU A 29 -14.02 2.15 12.73
C GLU A 29 -13.22 1.83 11.47
N VAL A 30 -13.25 0.57 11.07
CA VAL A 30 -12.44 0.04 9.97
C VAL A 30 -13.27 -0.95 9.17
N MET A 31 -13.29 -0.77 7.86
CA MET A 31 -13.68 -1.82 6.93
C MET A 31 -12.42 -2.63 6.55
N ALA A 32 -12.45 -3.93 6.85
CA ALA A 32 -11.36 -4.87 6.57
C ALA A 32 -11.88 -6.10 5.84
N GLY A 33 -10.99 -7.06 5.55
CA GLY A 33 -11.35 -8.29 4.84
C GLY A 33 -11.25 -8.19 3.31
N PHE A 34 -10.44 -7.25 2.81
CA PHE A 34 -10.09 -7.19 1.39
C PHE A 34 -9.01 -8.21 1.09
N SER A 35 -9.40 -9.26 0.38
CA SER A 35 -8.55 -10.31 -0.18
C SER A 35 -8.69 -10.29 -1.70
N VAL A 36 -7.82 -11.01 -2.42
CA VAL A 36 -7.95 -11.16 -3.88
C VAL A 36 -9.34 -11.67 -4.23
N GLU A 37 -9.80 -12.68 -3.49
CA GLU A 37 -11.06 -13.37 -3.68
C GLU A 37 -12.27 -12.46 -3.35
N SER A 38 -12.25 -11.78 -2.21
CA SER A 38 -13.35 -10.87 -1.84
C SER A 38 -13.42 -9.63 -2.73
N CYS A 39 -12.28 -9.09 -3.17
CA CYS A 39 -12.26 -7.98 -4.11
C CYS A 39 -12.83 -8.41 -5.46
N LYS A 40 -12.36 -9.55 -5.99
CA LYS A 40 -12.87 -10.08 -7.26
C LYS A 40 -14.35 -10.42 -7.19
N ALA A 41 -14.81 -11.00 -6.07
CA ALA A 41 -16.23 -11.27 -5.84
C ALA A 41 -17.08 -9.99 -5.82
N ALA A 42 -16.61 -8.93 -5.14
CA ALA A 42 -17.28 -7.63 -5.10
C ALA A 42 -17.37 -6.96 -6.49
N LEU A 43 -16.45 -7.30 -7.40
CA LEU A 43 -16.43 -6.85 -8.79
C LEU A 43 -17.17 -7.81 -9.75
N GLY A 44 -18.04 -8.69 -9.23
CA GLY A 44 -18.82 -9.60 -10.07
C GLY A 44 -18.06 -10.82 -10.58
N GLY A 45 -16.98 -11.21 -9.90
CA GLY A 45 -16.18 -12.41 -10.21
C GLY A 45 -15.04 -12.18 -11.22
N THR A 46 -14.83 -10.94 -11.66
CA THR A 46 -13.79 -10.57 -12.62
C THR A 46 -13.12 -9.24 -12.24
N TRP A 47 -11.90 -8.99 -12.74
CA TRP A 47 -11.20 -7.72 -12.59
C TRP A 47 -11.68 -6.63 -13.56
N ASN A 48 -12.54 -6.98 -14.53
CA ASN A 48 -12.97 -6.06 -15.58
C ASN A 48 -13.51 -4.72 -15.05
N PRO A 49 -14.38 -4.65 -14.01
CA PRO A 49 -14.84 -3.35 -13.53
C PRO A 49 -13.73 -2.46 -12.97
N LEU A 50 -12.72 -3.04 -12.31
CA LEU A 50 -11.54 -2.29 -11.84
C LEU A 50 -10.68 -1.84 -13.04
N ILE A 51 -10.46 -2.74 -14.00
CA ILE A 51 -9.72 -2.44 -15.23
C ILE A 51 -10.40 -1.31 -16.01
N ASP A 52 -11.72 -1.32 -16.12
CA ASP A 52 -12.50 -0.31 -16.83
C ASP A 52 -12.44 1.04 -16.10
N ALA A 53 -12.51 1.05 -14.77
CA ALA A 53 -12.28 2.26 -13.98
C ALA A 53 -10.87 2.82 -14.17
N ILE A 54 -9.86 1.96 -14.36
CA ILE A 54 -8.49 2.37 -14.70
C ILE A 54 -8.40 2.95 -16.11
N LYS A 55 -8.99 2.28 -17.10
CA LYS A 55 -9.02 2.76 -18.50
C LYS A 55 -9.71 4.11 -18.60
N ALA A 56 -10.84 4.29 -17.91
CA ALA A 56 -11.59 5.54 -17.85
C ALA A 56 -10.86 6.66 -17.11
N GLY A 57 -9.85 6.34 -16.28
CA GLY A 57 -9.11 7.31 -15.48
C GLY A 57 -9.79 7.71 -14.17
N SER A 58 -10.97 7.14 -13.86
CA SER A 58 -11.60 7.28 -12.54
C SER A 58 -10.69 6.74 -11.43
N VAL A 59 -9.92 5.68 -11.73
CA VAL A 59 -8.78 5.24 -10.92
C VAL A 59 -7.53 5.41 -11.77
N LYS A 60 -6.59 6.30 -11.41
CA LYS A 60 -5.38 6.49 -12.22
C LYS A 60 -4.47 5.25 -12.19
N GLY A 61 -4.33 4.66 -11.01
CA GLY A 61 -3.49 3.50 -10.76
C GLY A 61 -3.69 2.99 -9.34
N ILE A 62 -2.89 1.99 -8.96
CA ILE A 62 -2.95 1.35 -7.63
C ILE A 62 -1.57 1.35 -7.00
N VAL A 63 -1.46 1.78 -5.74
CA VAL A 63 -0.19 1.78 -5.01
C VAL A 63 -0.30 0.96 -3.74
N ALA A 64 0.59 -0.02 -3.60
CA ALA A 64 0.76 -0.76 -2.37
C ALA A 64 1.66 0.03 -1.41
N VAL A 65 1.09 0.69 -0.40
CA VAL A 65 1.84 1.37 0.67
C VAL A 65 1.90 0.43 1.88
N VAL A 66 3.04 -0.23 2.05
CA VAL A 66 3.24 -1.36 2.96
C VAL A 66 4.44 -1.14 3.88
N GLY A 67 4.62 -2.03 4.84
CA GLY A 67 5.85 -2.12 5.63
C GLY A 67 5.66 -1.80 7.10
N CYS A 68 6.68 -1.16 7.68
CA CYS A 68 6.84 -0.98 9.12
C CYS A 68 6.39 0.41 9.59
N THR A 69 6.70 0.72 10.84
CA THR A 69 6.72 2.07 11.41
C THR A 69 8.13 2.34 11.93
N THR A 70 8.46 3.60 12.17
CA THR A 70 9.75 3.97 12.74
C THR A 70 9.64 5.14 13.72
N ALA A 71 10.48 5.12 14.76
CA ALA A 71 10.67 6.23 15.67
C ALA A 71 11.77 7.21 15.20
N LYS A 72 12.47 6.89 14.10
CA LYS A 72 13.50 7.79 13.52
C LYS A 72 12.87 9.03 12.88
N THR A 73 11.66 8.87 12.34
CA THR A 73 10.78 9.94 11.91
C THR A 73 9.61 10.04 12.91
N LYS A 74 8.69 10.98 12.68
CA LYS A 74 7.47 11.02 13.47
C LYS A 74 6.60 9.81 13.09
N HIS A 75 6.39 8.90 14.05
CA HIS A 75 5.65 7.64 13.92
C HIS A 75 4.41 7.78 13.03
N ASP A 76 4.29 6.93 12.00
CA ASP A 76 3.17 6.77 11.08
C ASP A 76 2.92 7.95 10.11
N THR A 77 3.58 9.08 10.32
CA THR A 77 3.21 10.32 9.61
C THR A 77 3.56 10.28 8.13
N VAL A 78 4.64 9.62 7.72
CA VAL A 78 5.03 9.56 6.32
C VAL A 78 4.08 8.63 5.57
N SER A 79 3.80 7.46 6.14
CA SER A 79 2.85 6.47 5.60
C SER A 79 1.44 7.06 5.41
N VAL A 80 0.94 7.77 6.43
CA VAL A 80 -0.38 8.41 6.39
C VAL A 80 -0.41 9.55 5.39
N LYS A 81 0.60 10.45 5.41
CA LYS A 81 0.64 11.60 4.50
C LYS A 81 0.75 11.15 3.05
N LEU A 82 1.61 10.17 2.75
CA LEU A 82 1.72 9.60 1.40
C LEU A 82 0.38 9.00 0.93
N SER A 83 -0.28 8.21 1.78
CA SER A 83 -1.57 7.60 1.42
C SER A 83 -2.63 8.67 1.13
N ARG A 84 -2.70 9.74 1.93
CA ARG A 84 -3.60 10.89 1.69
C ARG A 84 -3.29 11.61 0.38
N GLU A 85 -2.02 11.79 0.05
CA GLU A 85 -1.62 12.42 -1.22
C GLU A 85 -1.99 11.56 -2.44
N LEU A 86 -1.82 10.24 -2.36
CA LEU A 86 -2.16 9.32 -3.44
C LEU A 86 -3.68 9.28 -3.70
N ILE A 87 -4.51 9.13 -2.66
CA ILE A 87 -5.97 9.05 -2.86
C ILE A 87 -6.55 10.33 -3.45
N LYS A 88 -6.01 11.51 -3.09
CA LYS A 88 -6.40 12.81 -3.69
C LYS A 88 -6.14 12.86 -5.20
N ARG A 89 -5.18 12.08 -5.68
CA ARG A 89 -4.77 11.99 -7.10
C ARG A 89 -5.51 10.87 -7.85
N ASN A 90 -6.62 10.37 -7.30
CA ASN A 90 -7.37 9.23 -7.82
C ASN A 90 -6.56 7.92 -7.89
N ILE A 91 -5.56 7.76 -7.02
CA ILE A 91 -4.78 6.52 -6.94
C ILE A 91 -5.33 5.69 -5.77
N LEU A 92 -5.81 4.48 -6.08
CA LEU A 92 -6.28 3.55 -5.05
C LEU A 92 -5.09 3.06 -4.24
N VAL A 93 -5.21 3.08 -2.90
CA VAL A 93 -4.15 2.63 -2.01
C VAL A 93 -4.48 1.25 -1.45
N ILE A 94 -3.51 0.34 -1.48
CA ILE A 94 -3.56 -0.94 -0.78
C ILE A 94 -2.53 -0.89 0.35
N ASN A 95 -2.92 -1.33 1.55
CA ASN A 95 -2.06 -1.39 2.71
C ASN A 95 -1.92 -2.81 3.24
N ALA A 96 -0.74 -3.12 3.76
CA ALA A 96 -0.45 -4.35 4.48
C ALA A 96 0.59 -4.08 5.58
N GLY A 97 0.63 -4.95 6.59
CA GLY A 97 1.59 -4.86 7.69
C GLY A 97 1.27 -3.72 8.67
N CYS A 98 2.29 -3.13 9.28
CA CYS A 98 2.10 -2.10 10.31
C CYS A 98 1.46 -0.82 9.75
N VAL A 99 1.71 -0.52 8.47
CA VAL A 99 1.08 0.62 7.78
C VAL A 99 -0.44 0.51 7.82
N SER A 100 -1.03 -0.71 7.72
CA SER A 100 -2.47 -0.86 7.83
C SER A 100 -3.01 -0.30 9.15
N SER A 101 -2.33 -0.55 10.27
CA SER A 101 -2.74 -0.03 11.58
C SER A 101 -2.73 1.49 11.62
N ALA A 102 -1.71 2.14 11.06
CA ALA A 102 -1.61 3.60 10.98
C ALA A 102 -2.80 4.20 10.20
N ILE A 103 -3.08 3.64 9.03
CA ILE A 103 -4.15 4.08 8.13
C ILE A 103 -5.55 3.81 8.73
N GLN A 104 -5.70 2.72 9.49
CA GLN A 104 -6.90 2.38 10.25
C GLN A 104 -7.18 3.39 11.35
N ILE A 105 -6.17 3.67 12.18
CA ILE A 105 -6.23 4.66 13.25
C ILE A 105 -6.66 5.99 12.66
N GLU A 106 -6.05 6.43 11.56
CA GLU A 106 -6.36 7.71 10.90
C GLU A 106 -7.71 7.76 10.15
N GLY A 107 -8.49 6.67 10.19
CA GLY A 107 -9.85 6.61 9.64
C GLY A 107 -9.91 6.58 8.12
N LEU A 108 -8.81 6.27 7.44
CA LEU A 108 -8.73 6.20 5.98
C LEU A 108 -9.29 4.89 5.40
N MET A 109 -9.56 3.90 6.25
CA MET A 109 -10.20 2.62 5.88
C MET A 109 -11.70 2.59 6.21
N LYS A 110 -12.34 3.76 6.24
CA LYS A 110 -13.79 3.91 6.34
C LYS A 110 -14.37 4.24 4.97
N PRO A 111 -15.55 3.74 4.58
CA PRO A 111 -16.18 4.15 3.32
C PRO A 111 -16.29 5.67 3.16
N GLU A 112 -16.55 6.40 4.24
CA GLU A 112 -16.65 7.87 4.25
C GLU A 112 -15.32 8.55 3.93
N ALA A 113 -14.18 7.87 4.09
CA ALA A 113 -12.89 8.40 3.69
C ALA A 113 -12.77 8.62 2.18
N ALA A 114 -13.71 8.09 1.37
CA ALA A 114 -13.86 8.43 -0.04
C ALA A 114 -13.97 9.95 -0.27
N ASP A 115 -14.48 10.72 0.70
CA ASP A 115 -14.56 12.18 0.61
C ASP A 115 -13.21 12.90 0.59
N GLN A 116 -12.14 12.18 0.95
CA GLN A 116 -10.77 12.67 0.94
C GLN A 116 -10.02 12.28 -0.33
N ALA A 117 -10.62 11.42 -1.17
CA ALA A 117 -10.09 11.04 -2.46
C ALA A 117 -10.44 12.07 -3.54
N GLY A 118 -9.72 12.03 -4.66
CA GLY A 118 -10.11 12.78 -5.85
C GLY A 118 -11.46 12.30 -6.40
N GLU A 119 -12.11 13.14 -7.22
CA GLU A 119 -13.49 12.91 -7.67
C GLU A 119 -13.71 11.57 -8.39
N GLY A 120 -12.73 11.11 -9.16
CA GLY A 120 -12.80 9.82 -9.86
C GLY A 120 -12.82 8.64 -8.89
N LEU A 121 -11.83 8.59 -7.99
CA LEU A 121 -11.71 7.50 -7.02
C LEU A 121 -12.83 7.56 -6.00
N LYS A 122 -13.26 8.77 -5.61
CA LYS A 122 -14.41 9.00 -4.73
C LYS A 122 -15.70 8.42 -5.32
N ALA A 123 -15.97 8.64 -6.60
CA ALA A 123 -17.14 8.08 -7.27
C ALA A 123 -17.14 6.54 -7.26
N VAL A 124 -15.99 5.93 -7.55
CA VAL A 124 -15.81 4.47 -7.51
C VAL A 124 -15.97 3.91 -6.08
N CYS A 125 -15.34 4.56 -5.10
CA CYS A 125 -15.44 4.14 -3.70
C CYS A 125 -16.89 4.20 -3.19
N ARG A 126 -17.62 5.26 -3.53
CA ARG A 126 -19.03 5.42 -3.15
C ARG A 126 -19.95 4.41 -3.83
N SER A 127 -19.73 4.11 -5.11
CA SER A 127 -20.59 3.14 -5.83
C SER A 127 -20.43 1.71 -5.31
N LEU A 128 -19.21 1.35 -4.88
CA LEU A 128 -18.91 0.02 -4.33
C LEU A 128 -19.03 -0.04 -2.79
N HIS A 129 -19.27 1.09 -2.12
CA HIS A 129 -19.27 1.22 -0.66
C HIS A 129 -17.95 0.71 -0.02
N ILE A 130 -16.81 1.11 -0.60
CA ILE A 130 -15.46 0.75 -0.12
C ILE A 130 -14.66 2.00 0.28
N PRO A 131 -13.67 1.88 1.18
CA PRO A 131 -12.71 2.94 1.44
C PRO A 131 -11.72 3.12 0.28
N PRO A 132 -11.07 4.30 0.15
CA PRO A 132 -10.01 4.53 -0.84
C PRO A 132 -8.66 3.91 -0.46
N CYS A 133 -8.52 3.44 0.80
CA CYS A 133 -7.40 2.64 1.28
C CYS A 133 -7.90 1.25 1.71
N LEU A 134 -7.40 0.19 1.08
CA LEU A 134 -7.85 -1.19 1.32
C LEU A 134 -6.85 -1.98 2.17
N ASN A 135 -7.30 -2.61 3.26
CA ASN A 135 -6.46 -3.49 4.06
C ASN A 135 -6.35 -4.89 3.44
N TYR A 136 -5.17 -5.22 2.91
CA TYR A 136 -4.84 -6.54 2.37
C TYR A 136 -4.22 -7.50 3.40
N GLY A 137 -4.07 -7.08 4.66
CA GLY A 137 -3.69 -7.96 5.76
C GLY A 137 -2.27 -7.73 6.28
N SER A 138 -1.60 -8.82 6.58
CA SER A 138 -0.29 -8.88 7.23
C SER A 138 0.87 -8.72 6.23
N CYS A 139 2.11 -8.64 6.70
CA CYS A 139 3.27 -8.57 5.79
C CYS A 139 3.36 -9.77 4.84
N VAL A 140 2.94 -10.98 5.26
CA VAL A 140 2.97 -12.15 4.36
C VAL A 140 1.92 -12.08 3.25
N ASP A 141 0.90 -11.25 3.42
CA ASP A 141 -0.13 -11.01 2.41
C ASP A 141 0.34 -10.07 1.29
N ILE A 142 1.58 -9.55 1.34
CA ILE A 142 2.24 -8.92 0.18
C ILE A 142 2.29 -9.90 -1.00
N GLY A 143 2.46 -11.20 -0.75
CA GLY A 143 2.34 -12.23 -1.79
C GLY A 143 0.96 -12.24 -2.46
N ARG A 144 -0.12 -11.96 -1.71
CA ARG A 144 -1.49 -11.85 -2.24
C ARG A 144 -1.67 -10.61 -3.11
N ILE A 145 -1.00 -9.50 -2.80
CA ILE A 145 -0.92 -8.33 -3.68
C ILE A 145 -0.28 -8.74 -5.02
N GLY A 146 0.81 -9.51 -4.99
CA GLY A 146 1.45 -10.08 -6.18
C GLY A 146 0.49 -10.95 -7.02
N VAL A 147 -0.34 -11.77 -6.38
CA VAL A 147 -1.39 -12.56 -7.06
C VAL A 147 -2.40 -11.65 -7.75
N ALA A 148 -2.93 -10.64 -7.07
CA ALA A 148 -3.89 -9.70 -7.67
C ALA A 148 -3.29 -8.97 -8.89
N VAL A 149 -2.05 -8.47 -8.77
CA VAL A 149 -1.34 -7.82 -9.88
C VAL A 149 -1.15 -8.78 -11.06
N THR A 150 -0.77 -10.04 -10.79
CA THR A 150 -0.62 -11.08 -11.82
C THR A 150 -1.94 -11.34 -12.54
N GLU A 151 -3.05 -11.49 -11.81
CA GLU A 151 -4.37 -11.74 -12.40
C GLU A 151 -4.87 -10.54 -13.25
N ILE A 152 -4.64 -9.32 -12.80
CA ILE A 152 -4.99 -8.10 -13.53
C ILE A 152 -4.15 -7.98 -14.81
N ALA A 153 -2.84 -8.25 -14.72
CA ALA A 153 -1.94 -8.25 -15.86
C ALA A 153 -2.36 -9.29 -16.91
N ALA A 154 -2.68 -10.50 -16.46
CA ALA A 154 -3.15 -11.59 -17.31
C ALA A 154 -4.48 -11.24 -18.00
N ALA A 155 -5.43 -10.61 -17.29
CA ALA A 155 -6.69 -10.16 -17.87
C ALA A 155 -6.51 -9.09 -18.96
N LEU A 156 -5.40 -8.33 -18.92
CA LEU A 156 -5.01 -7.35 -19.94
C LEU A 156 -4.08 -7.91 -21.01
N GLY A 157 -3.56 -9.15 -20.85
CA GLY A 157 -2.58 -9.74 -21.75
C GLY A 157 -1.23 -9.02 -21.74
N VAL A 158 -0.85 -8.40 -20.62
CA VAL A 158 0.40 -7.65 -20.46
C VAL A 158 1.24 -8.22 -19.33
N ASP A 159 2.51 -7.83 -19.29
CA ASP A 159 3.40 -8.11 -18.15
C ASP A 159 3.03 -7.23 -16.94
N PRO A 160 3.17 -7.69 -15.68
CA PRO A 160 2.97 -6.88 -14.48
C PRO A 160 3.69 -5.53 -14.50
N SER A 161 4.90 -5.46 -15.09
CA SER A 161 5.67 -4.22 -15.22
C SER A 161 5.02 -3.18 -16.13
N ALA A 162 4.06 -3.56 -16.98
CA ALA A 162 3.33 -2.63 -17.84
C ALA A 162 2.16 -1.93 -17.10
N LEU A 163 1.72 -2.47 -15.97
CA LEU A 163 0.56 -1.95 -15.25
C LEU A 163 0.84 -0.59 -14.61
N PRO A 164 -0.18 0.29 -14.48
CA PRO A 164 -0.08 1.55 -13.76
C PRO A 164 -0.13 1.32 -12.24
N VAL A 165 0.86 0.61 -11.71
CA VAL A 165 0.96 0.25 -10.29
C VAL A 165 2.36 0.51 -9.73
N ALA A 166 2.46 0.71 -8.42
CA ALA A 166 3.73 0.85 -7.72
C ALA A 166 3.67 0.30 -6.29
N ALA A 167 4.84 0.06 -5.70
CA ALA A 167 5.01 -0.30 -4.30
C ALA A 167 5.71 0.84 -3.54
N SER A 168 5.43 0.97 -2.25
CA SER A 168 6.03 1.97 -1.38
C SER A 168 6.22 1.41 0.02
N ALA A 169 7.43 1.56 0.56
CA ALA A 169 7.75 1.30 1.96
C ALA A 169 8.32 2.58 2.59
N PRO A 170 7.45 3.49 3.07
CA PRO A 170 7.84 4.86 3.47
C PRO A 170 8.45 4.96 4.88
N GLU A 171 8.34 3.89 5.68
CA GLU A 171 8.88 3.81 7.04
C GLU A 171 9.44 2.41 7.34
N TYR A 172 10.04 1.75 6.35
CA TYR A 172 10.52 0.37 6.54
C TYR A 172 11.66 0.30 7.57
N LEU A 173 11.75 -0.86 8.24
CA LEU A 173 12.71 -1.08 9.33
C LEU A 173 13.33 -2.48 9.29
N GLU A 174 12.52 -3.51 9.19
CA GLU A 174 12.96 -4.90 9.36
C GLU A 174 13.52 -5.52 8.07
N GLN A 175 14.34 -6.58 8.21
CA GLN A 175 14.92 -7.30 7.07
C GLN A 175 13.85 -7.94 6.16
N LYS A 176 12.67 -8.29 6.68
CA LYS A 176 11.55 -8.77 5.86
C LYS A 176 11.12 -7.72 4.83
N ALA A 177 11.04 -6.44 5.21
CA ALA A 177 10.68 -5.36 4.29
C ALA A 177 11.74 -5.18 3.18
N VAL A 178 13.01 -5.52 3.44
CA VAL A 178 14.06 -5.54 2.41
C VAL A 178 13.81 -6.67 1.40
N ALA A 179 13.41 -7.85 1.86
CA ALA A 179 13.04 -8.96 0.99
C ALA A 179 11.79 -8.65 0.15
N ASP A 180 10.76 -8.05 0.76
CA ASP A 180 9.55 -7.60 0.06
C ASP A 180 9.87 -6.53 -0.99
N GLY A 181 10.79 -5.62 -0.68
CA GLY A 181 11.30 -4.64 -1.63
C GLY A 181 12.05 -5.28 -2.80
N ALA A 182 12.94 -6.24 -2.52
CA ALA A 182 13.63 -6.99 -3.56
C ALA A 182 12.64 -7.74 -4.47
N PHE A 183 11.59 -8.34 -3.89
CA PHE A 183 10.50 -8.94 -4.63
C PHE A 183 9.79 -7.93 -5.52
N ALA A 184 9.41 -6.75 -5.01
CA ALA A 184 8.72 -5.73 -5.82
C ALA A 184 9.54 -5.29 -7.04
N VAL A 185 10.85 -5.07 -6.85
CA VAL A 185 11.76 -4.71 -7.96
C VAL A 185 11.88 -5.87 -8.95
N ALA A 186 12.12 -7.09 -8.47
CA ALA A 186 12.21 -8.27 -9.33
C ALA A 186 10.91 -8.58 -10.09
N PHE A 187 9.77 -8.22 -9.50
CA PHE A 187 8.43 -8.36 -10.08
C PHE A 187 8.07 -7.21 -11.04
N GLY A 188 9.03 -6.32 -11.34
CA GLY A 188 8.89 -5.30 -12.36
C GLY A 188 8.22 -4.01 -11.89
N LEU A 189 8.11 -3.80 -10.59
CA LEU A 189 7.43 -2.63 -10.01
C LEU A 189 8.42 -1.51 -9.66
N LEU A 190 7.95 -0.27 -9.76
CA LEU A 190 8.59 0.83 -9.06
C LEU A 190 8.43 0.61 -7.55
N LEU A 191 9.52 0.62 -6.80
CA LEU A 191 9.54 0.58 -5.35
C LEU A 191 10.03 1.91 -4.79
N HIS A 192 9.13 2.66 -4.18
CA HIS A 192 9.48 3.82 -3.36
C HIS A 192 9.96 3.39 -1.97
N LEU A 193 11.08 3.94 -1.50
CA LEU A 193 11.67 3.66 -0.19
C LEU A 193 11.97 4.95 0.59
N ALA A 194 11.52 4.94 1.85
CA ALA A 194 12.06 5.79 2.90
C ALA A 194 12.13 4.97 4.22
N PRO A 195 13.19 5.13 5.03
CA PRO A 195 14.35 6.01 4.85
C PRO A 195 15.35 5.49 3.79
N VAL A 196 16.40 6.27 3.52
CA VAL A 196 17.48 5.90 2.58
C VAL A 196 18.07 4.52 2.94
N PRO A 197 18.10 3.55 2.00
CA PRO A 197 18.72 2.25 2.25
C PRO A 197 20.23 2.34 2.52
N PRO A 198 20.80 1.46 3.36
CA PRO A 198 22.22 1.49 3.74
C PRO A 198 23.13 0.94 2.63
N VAL A 199 23.00 1.46 1.41
CA VAL A 199 23.73 1.05 0.20
C VAL A 199 24.52 2.20 -0.43
N THR A 200 24.39 3.42 0.12
CA THR A 200 24.99 4.64 -0.45
C THR A 200 26.52 4.66 -0.39
N GLY A 201 27.14 3.85 0.47
CA GLY A 201 28.60 3.67 0.51
C GLY A 201 29.17 2.92 -0.70
N ALA A 202 28.33 2.31 -1.54
CA ALA A 202 28.72 1.60 -2.75
C ALA A 202 27.99 2.17 -3.97
N PRO A 203 28.59 3.14 -4.71
CA PRO A 203 27.95 3.80 -5.84
C PRO A 203 27.42 2.84 -6.91
N LEU A 204 28.13 1.73 -7.16
CA LEU A 204 27.67 0.67 -8.07
C LEU A 204 26.35 0.06 -7.60
N VAL A 205 26.23 -0.31 -6.32
CA VAL A 205 25.01 -0.91 -5.77
C VAL A 205 23.84 0.09 -5.82
N ALA A 206 24.09 1.34 -5.44
CA ALA A 206 23.08 2.39 -5.52
C ALA A 206 22.60 2.60 -6.97
N LYS A 207 23.51 2.64 -7.95
CA LYS A 207 23.17 2.77 -9.38
C LYS A 207 22.37 1.57 -9.88
N VAL A 208 22.78 0.35 -9.53
CA VAL A 208 22.09 -0.88 -9.93
C VAL A 208 20.65 -0.86 -9.44
N LEU A 209 20.43 -0.60 -8.15
CA LEU A 209 19.08 -0.59 -7.56
C LEU A 209 18.17 0.51 -8.10
N THR A 210 18.73 1.68 -8.41
CA THR A 210 17.93 2.86 -8.81
C THR A 210 17.76 3.02 -10.32
N ASN A 211 18.60 2.37 -11.13
CA ASN A 211 18.61 2.56 -12.59
C ASN A 211 18.82 1.25 -13.36
N ASP A 212 19.98 0.60 -13.21
CA ASP A 212 20.39 -0.46 -14.16
C ASP A 212 19.46 -1.69 -14.10
N VAL A 213 18.89 -2.00 -12.93
CA VAL A 213 17.97 -3.13 -12.71
C VAL A 213 16.64 -3.02 -13.49
N GLU A 214 16.24 -1.81 -13.89
CA GLU A 214 15.02 -1.59 -14.67
C GLU A 214 15.10 -2.28 -16.04
N SER A 215 16.28 -2.31 -16.64
CA SER A 215 16.51 -3.02 -17.92
C SER A 215 16.40 -4.54 -17.82
N LEU A 216 16.55 -5.09 -16.60
CA LEU A 216 16.52 -6.53 -16.35
C LEU A 216 15.13 -7.01 -15.93
N THR A 217 14.39 -6.19 -15.18
CA THR A 217 13.16 -6.61 -14.49
C THR A 217 11.95 -5.74 -14.83
N GLY A 218 12.15 -4.52 -15.35
CA GLY A 218 11.12 -3.49 -15.47
C GLY A 218 10.88 -2.67 -14.20
N GLY A 219 11.41 -3.12 -13.06
CA GLY A 219 11.28 -2.48 -11.75
C GLY A 219 12.54 -1.74 -11.32
N LYS A 220 12.42 -0.82 -10.37
CA LYS A 220 13.55 -0.05 -9.80
C LYS A 220 13.20 0.59 -8.48
N VAL A 221 14.24 1.01 -7.75
CA VAL A 221 14.10 1.76 -6.50
C VAL A 221 14.03 3.26 -6.77
N LEU A 222 13.04 3.90 -6.15
CA LEU A 222 12.95 5.35 -5.96
C LEU A 222 13.20 5.67 -4.48
N VAL A 223 14.16 6.55 -4.19
CA VAL A 223 14.39 7.02 -2.81
C VAL A 223 13.94 8.47 -2.72
N GLU A 224 12.93 8.73 -1.90
CA GLU A 224 12.42 10.08 -1.63
C GLU A 224 11.88 10.11 -0.20
N LEU A 225 12.25 11.13 0.58
CA LEU A 225 11.90 11.21 2.00
C LEU A 225 10.68 12.11 2.25
N ASP A 226 10.39 13.03 1.33
CA ASP A 226 9.18 13.84 1.40
C ASP A 226 7.99 13.07 0.80
N PRO A 227 6.95 12.76 1.59
CA PRO A 227 5.81 12.00 1.10
C PRO A 227 5.02 12.69 -0.03
N VAL A 228 5.10 14.03 -0.17
CA VAL A 228 4.46 14.75 -1.28
C VAL A 228 5.25 14.53 -2.56
N LYS A 229 6.58 14.70 -2.51
CA LYS A 229 7.45 14.45 -3.66
C LYS A 229 7.44 12.97 -4.08
N ALA A 230 7.36 12.07 -3.10
CA ALA A 230 7.18 10.65 -3.36
C ALA A 230 5.87 10.39 -4.12
N ALA A 231 4.76 11.02 -3.70
CA ALA A 231 3.49 10.93 -4.42
C ALA A 231 3.58 11.51 -5.84
N ASP A 232 4.27 12.64 -6.03
CA ASP A 232 4.51 13.24 -7.36
C ASP A 232 5.27 12.28 -8.29
N ALA A 233 6.36 11.68 -7.80
CA ALA A 233 7.17 10.75 -8.55
C ALA A 233 6.44 9.43 -8.87
N ILE A 234 5.65 8.91 -7.91
CA ILE A 234 4.82 7.72 -8.12
C ILE A 234 3.72 8.00 -9.14
N GLU A 235 3.05 9.16 -9.06
CA GLU A 235 2.03 9.55 -10.04
C GLU A 235 2.65 9.71 -11.44
N ALA A 236 3.83 10.32 -11.55
CA ALA A 236 4.54 10.44 -12.82
C ALA A 236 4.87 9.06 -13.44
N HIS A 237 5.27 8.09 -12.61
CA HIS A 237 5.48 6.71 -13.04
C HIS A 237 4.18 6.06 -13.53
N ILE A 238 3.10 6.17 -12.75
CA ILE A 238 1.77 5.67 -13.12
C ILE A 238 1.33 6.26 -14.47
N ASN A 239 1.46 7.57 -14.65
CA ASN A 239 1.09 8.26 -15.89
C ASN A 239 1.94 7.80 -17.08
N THR A 240 3.22 7.49 -16.86
CA THR A 240 4.10 6.91 -17.89
C THR A 240 3.60 5.53 -18.33
N LYS A 241 3.23 4.67 -17.37
CA LYS A 241 2.66 3.34 -17.66
C LYS A 241 1.30 3.45 -18.36
N ARG A 242 0.42 4.36 -17.92
CA ARG A 242 -0.85 4.65 -18.59
C ARG A 242 -0.65 5.05 -20.05
N LYS A 243 0.26 6.00 -20.32
CA LYS A 243 0.58 6.44 -21.68
C LYS A 243 1.12 5.31 -22.54
N ALA A 244 1.98 4.44 -21.99
CA ALA A 244 2.51 3.27 -22.70
C ALA A 244 1.41 2.25 -23.07
N LEU A 245 0.34 2.17 -22.27
CA LEU A 245 -0.85 1.37 -22.53
C LEU A 245 -1.89 2.07 -23.43
N GLY A 246 -1.60 3.29 -23.92
CA GLY A 246 -2.54 4.06 -24.73
C GLY A 246 -3.73 4.65 -23.96
N LEU A 247 -3.61 4.77 -22.63
CA LEU A 247 -4.65 5.31 -21.75
C LEU A 247 -4.49 6.84 -21.56
N PRO A 248 -5.59 7.57 -21.27
CA PRO A 248 -5.52 9.00 -20.94
C PRO A 248 -4.77 9.23 -19.61
N VAL A 249 -4.11 10.39 -19.49
CA VAL A 249 -3.32 10.82 -18.31
C VAL A 249 -4.01 11.97 -17.59
#